data_AF-A0A811QM45-F1
#
_entry.id   AF-A0A811QM45-F1
#
_cell.length_a   1.000
_cell.length_b   1.000
_cell.length_c   1.000
_cell.angle_alpha   90.00
_cell.angle_beta   90.00
_cell.angle_gamma   90.00
#
_symmetry.space_group_name_H-M   'P 1'
#
loop_
_entity.id
_entity.type
_entity.pdbx_description
1 polymer ?
#
loop_
_entity_poly.entity_id
_entity_poly.type
_entity_poly.pdbx_seq_one_letter_code
_entity_poly.pdbx_strand_id
1 'polypeptide(L)'
;MAENGVQQHLLHDGDRSKMPPPGRARRFRRCQTAPSHNAEQGSILLRQNMSRKGASGTLPPVPPNGLITGARPRFWLVGILLLAYLLAGTAAFYLAMDDMSGDRSGNRALDALYFCVVTMTTVGYGDIVPSSDVAKLLACVFAFAGVALVGAFLSKAADYLVEKQEALVFRAVHLNHADDPKSLRDMEANKVRYKLYTATGLLAVVLASGMAFLMKVEGMRLVDAFYCVCATVTTLGYGDRSFSSTAGRAFAAAWIIVSTLVVALFFLYAAELAAERRQRELAHWVLTRRTTSMDLEAADLDGDHRVSAAEFALYKLKELGKISQEEIAEFLEEFDELDVDHSGTLSSHDLAVAQPG
;
A
#
# COMPACT_ATOMS: atom_id res chain seq x y z
N MET A 1 -68.83 45.09 12.55
CA MET A 1 -67.89 45.36 11.45
C MET A 1 -67.52 44.00 10.87
N ALA A 2 -68.42 43.45 10.05
CA ALA A 2 -68.41 43.54 8.58
C ALA A 2 -67.27 42.66 8.02
N GLU A 3 -67.53 41.39 7.71
CA GLU A 3 -68.10 40.88 6.43
C GLU A 3 -67.14 41.03 5.24
N ASN A 4 -66.79 39.86 4.66
CA ASN A 4 -66.59 39.53 3.25
C ASN A 4 -65.55 38.40 3.17
N GLY A 5 -65.76 37.28 2.50
CA GLY A 5 -66.80 36.91 1.56
C GLY A 5 -66.30 35.63 0.85
N VAL A 6 -67.15 34.63 0.87
CA VAL A 6 -67.02 33.27 0.34
C VAL A 6 -66.67 33.24 -1.16
N GLN A 7 -65.81 32.29 -1.59
CA GLN A 7 -66.14 31.44 -2.75
C GLN A 7 -65.29 30.16 -2.81
N GLN A 8 -65.87 29.07 -2.29
CA GLN A 8 -65.67 27.73 -2.83
C GLN A 8 -66.41 27.65 -4.18
N HIS A 9 -65.75 27.13 -5.20
CA HIS A 9 -66.42 26.52 -6.35
C HIS A 9 -65.91 25.09 -6.52
N LEU A 10 -66.86 24.16 -6.46
CA LEU A 10 -66.73 22.73 -6.69
C LEU A 10 -66.46 22.40 -8.17
N LEU A 11 -66.17 21.11 -8.40
CA LEU A 11 -65.99 20.33 -9.64
C LEU A 11 -64.50 20.15 -10.01
N HIS A 12 -63.91 18.96 -10.13
CA HIS A 12 -64.47 17.65 -10.47
C HIS A 12 -63.51 16.54 -9.97
N ASP A 13 -64.07 15.48 -9.41
CA ASP A 13 -63.40 14.21 -9.09
C ASP A 13 -62.90 13.58 -10.40
N GLY A 14 -61.63 13.18 -10.47
CA GLY A 14 -60.99 12.81 -11.74
C GLY A 14 -59.65 12.12 -11.58
N ASP A 15 -59.73 10.84 -11.23
CA ASP A 15 -58.80 9.76 -11.59
C ASP A 15 -57.41 9.72 -10.92
N ARG A 16 -57.32 8.79 -9.95
CA ARG A 16 -56.05 8.17 -9.53
C ARG A 16 -55.55 7.28 -10.67
N SER A 17 -54.59 7.73 -11.48
CA SER A 17 -53.64 6.78 -12.08
C SER A 17 -52.32 7.43 -12.56
N LYS A 18 -51.21 6.75 -12.21
CA LYS A 18 -49.85 6.78 -12.81
C LYS A 18 -48.84 7.79 -12.23
N MET A 19 -48.09 7.32 -11.22
CA MET A 19 -46.68 7.70 -11.04
C MET A 19 -45.87 7.41 -12.32
N PRO A 20 -44.93 8.27 -12.73
CA PRO A 20 -44.02 7.96 -13.83
C PRO A 20 -43.06 6.83 -13.43
N PRO A 21 -42.70 5.91 -14.35
CA PRO A 21 -41.80 4.80 -14.04
C PRO A 21 -40.37 5.29 -13.78
N PRO A 22 -39.54 4.52 -13.04
CA PRO A 22 -38.14 4.87 -12.81
C PRO A 22 -37.40 4.92 -14.16
N GLY A 23 -36.69 6.02 -14.37
CA GLY A 23 -35.96 6.31 -15.60
C GLY A 23 -35.01 5.17 -15.99
N ARG A 24 -35.12 4.76 -17.25
CA ARG A 24 -34.21 3.83 -17.94
C ARG A 24 -32.75 4.16 -17.59
N ALA A 25 -32.02 3.15 -17.12
CA ALA A 25 -30.57 3.18 -17.05
C ALA A 25 -30.02 3.68 -18.39
N ARG A 26 -29.28 4.79 -18.37
CA ARG A 26 -28.60 5.32 -19.56
C ARG A 26 -27.60 4.27 -20.03
N ARG A 27 -28.00 3.57 -21.10
CA ARG A 27 -27.13 2.68 -21.89
C ARG A 27 -25.90 3.50 -22.26
N PHE A 28 -24.71 3.06 -21.84
CA PHE A 28 -23.44 3.67 -22.23
C PHE A 28 -23.48 3.96 -23.74
N ARG A 29 -23.36 5.23 -24.13
CA ARG A 29 -23.12 5.57 -25.53
C ARG A 29 -21.80 4.92 -25.89
N ARG A 30 -21.86 3.97 -26.83
CA ARG A 30 -20.67 3.39 -27.45
C ARG A 30 -19.86 4.57 -27.98
N CYS A 31 -18.65 4.79 -27.45
CA CYS A 31 -17.69 5.67 -28.12
C CYS A 31 -17.58 5.14 -29.55
N GLN A 32 -17.93 5.99 -30.53
CA GLN A 32 -17.70 5.63 -31.92
C GLN A 32 -16.19 5.64 -32.10
N THR A 33 -15.60 4.45 -32.14
CA THR A 33 -14.26 4.25 -32.68
C THR A 33 -14.27 4.63 -34.15
N ALA A 34 -13.13 5.10 -34.67
CA ALA A 34 -12.93 5.50 -36.05
C ALA A 34 -13.66 4.58 -37.06
N PRO A 35 -14.26 5.14 -38.13
CA PRO A 35 -15.00 4.36 -39.11
C PRO A 35 -14.04 3.39 -39.80
N SER A 36 -14.38 2.10 -39.76
CA SER A 36 -13.63 1.04 -40.45
C SER A 36 -13.83 1.16 -41.97
N HIS A 37 -13.18 2.12 -42.61
CA HIS A 37 -13.05 2.08 -44.07
C HIS A 37 -11.96 1.05 -44.41
N ASN A 38 -12.36 0.03 -45.19
CA ASN A 38 -11.50 -0.96 -45.86
C ASN A 38 -10.94 -2.13 -45.01
N ALA A 39 -11.64 -2.59 -43.98
CA ALA A 39 -11.28 -3.83 -43.27
C ALA A 39 -11.37 -5.11 -44.17
N GLU A 40 -12.21 -5.12 -45.20
CA GLU A 40 -12.31 -6.26 -46.13
C GLU A 40 -11.19 -6.31 -47.18
N GLN A 41 -10.72 -5.17 -47.69
CA GLN A 41 -9.61 -5.14 -48.64
C GLN A 41 -8.24 -5.30 -47.96
N GLY A 42 -8.07 -4.73 -46.76
CA GLY A 42 -6.88 -4.92 -45.94
C GLY A 42 -6.71 -6.38 -45.50
N SER A 43 -7.80 -7.07 -45.11
CA SER A 43 -7.74 -8.47 -44.69
C SER A 43 -7.46 -9.45 -45.85
N ILE A 44 -7.91 -9.16 -47.07
CA ILE A 44 -7.59 -9.98 -48.26
C ILE A 44 -6.12 -9.81 -48.67
N LEU A 45 -5.58 -8.60 -48.62
CA LEU A 45 -4.15 -8.34 -48.90
C LEU A 45 -3.23 -8.86 -47.77
N LEU A 46 -3.64 -8.72 -46.50
CA LEU A 46 -2.94 -9.34 -45.35
C LEU A 46 -2.97 -10.86 -45.45
N ARG A 47 -4.09 -11.47 -45.85
CA ARG A 47 -4.20 -12.93 -45.99
C ARG A 47 -3.42 -13.47 -47.19
N GLN A 48 -3.36 -12.72 -48.29
CA GLN A 48 -2.49 -13.05 -49.43
C GLN A 48 -0.99 -12.87 -49.11
N ASN A 49 -0.61 -11.83 -48.35
CA ASN A 49 0.78 -11.64 -47.93
C ASN A 49 1.21 -12.63 -46.83
N MET A 50 0.33 -13.00 -45.90
CA MET A 50 0.59 -14.03 -44.87
C MET A 50 0.71 -15.44 -45.45
N SER A 51 0.03 -15.74 -46.57
CA SER A 51 0.17 -17.03 -47.24
C SER A 51 1.43 -17.12 -48.11
N ARG A 52 2.10 -16.00 -48.42
CA ARG A 52 3.29 -15.94 -49.28
C ARG A 52 4.61 -15.75 -48.53
N LYS A 53 4.58 -15.27 -47.27
CA LYS A 53 5.76 -15.19 -46.39
C LYS A 53 5.69 -16.22 -45.27
N GLY A 54 5.96 -17.47 -45.61
CA GLY A 54 6.56 -18.39 -44.65
C GLY A 54 8.02 -17.98 -44.43
N ALA A 55 8.28 -17.09 -43.48
CA ALA A 55 9.60 -16.90 -42.83
C ALA A 55 9.53 -15.76 -41.81
N SER A 56 9.82 -16.09 -40.54
CA SER A 56 10.42 -15.24 -39.51
C SER A 56 9.93 -13.78 -39.41
N GLY A 57 8.91 -13.55 -38.56
CA GLY A 57 8.54 -12.22 -38.09
C GLY A 57 8.34 -12.26 -36.58
N THR A 58 9.36 -11.88 -35.84
CA THR A 58 9.33 -11.66 -34.39
C THR A 58 8.32 -10.58 -34.05
N LEU A 59 7.43 -10.86 -33.08
CA LEU A 59 6.65 -9.84 -32.38
C LEU A 59 7.58 -8.70 -31.92
N PRO A 60 7.13 -7.43 -31.91
CA PRO A 60 7.94 -6.36 -31.35
C PRO A 60 8.28 -6.73 -29.90
N PRO A 61 9.55 -6.58 -29.47
CA PRO A 61 9.92 -6.88 -28.11
C PRO A 61 9.12 -5.96 -27.19
N VAL A 62 8.31 -6.55 -26.31
CA VAL A 62 7.86 -5.87 -25.10
C VAL A 62 9.11 -5.23 -24.48
N PRO A 63 9.14 -3.92 -24.20
CA PRO A 63 10.30 -3.32 -23.57
C PRO A 63 10.64 -4.17 -22.34
N PRO A 64 11.86 -4.72 -22.23
CA PRO A 64 12.24 -5.41 -21.01
C PRO A 64 12.09 -4.37 -19.92
N ASN A 65 11.18 -4.58 -18.97
CA ASN A 65 10.96 -3.71 -17.82
C ASN A 65 12.32 -3.16 -17.34
N GLY A 66 12.59 -1.93 -17.75
CA GLY A 66 13.93 -1.40 -17.82
C GLY A 66 14.30 -0.81 -16.48
N LEU A 67 15.38 -1.36 -15.93
CA LEU A 67 16.35 -0.66 -15.07
C LEU A 67 16.04 -0.48 -13.59
N ILE A 68 14.97 -1.08 -13.06
CA ILE A 68 14.95 -1.57 -11.68
C ILE A 68 14.22 -2.92 -11.65
N THR A 69 14.78 -3.94 -12.30
CA THR A 69 14.60 -5.32 -11.80
C THR A 69 15.43 -5.46 -10.53
N GLY A 70 15.04 -4.68 -9.51
CA GLY A 70 15.57 -4.79 -8.17
C GLY A 70 15.33 -6.22 -7.76
N ALA A 71 16.40 -7.01 -7.69
CA ALA A 71 16.38 -8.36 -7.18
C ALA A 71 15.65 -8.28 -5.84
N ARG A 72 14.35 -8.66 -5.82
CA ARG A 72 13.58 -8.63 -4.57
C ARG A 72 14.33 -9.58 -3.66
N PRO A 73 15.02 -9.09 -2.61
CA PRO A 73 15.81 -9.97 -1.78
C PRO A 73 14.83 -11.00 -1.23
N ARG A 74 15.11 -12.29 -1.50
CA ARG A 74 14.30 -13.40 -0.98
C ARG A 74 14.22 -13.21 0.53
N PHE A 75 13.07 -13.48 1.16
CA PHE A 75 12.88 -13.30 2.61
C PHE A 75 14.04 -13.88 3.43
N TRP A 76 14.58 -15.04 3.02
CA TRP A 76 15.75 -15.67 3.63
C TRP A 76 17.04 -14.84 3.55
N LEU A 77 17.27 -14.08 2.49
CA LEU A 77 18.43 -13.19 2.36
C LEU A 77 18.41 -12.08 3.42
N VAL A 78 17.23 -11.47 3.66
CA VAL A 78 17.11 -10.45 4.72
C VAL A 78 17.30 -11.08 6.11
N GLY A 79 16.85 -12.32 6.29
CA GLY A 79 17.16 -13.10 7.50
C GLY A 79 18.66 -13.38 7.68
N ILE A 80 19.39 -13.69 6.60
CA ILE A 80 20.85 -13.84 6.65
C ILE A 80 21.53 -12.53 6.99
N LEU A 81 21.09 -11.42 6.38
CA LEU A 81 21.64 -10.09 6.67
C LEU A 81 21.41 -9.69 8.13
N LEU A 82 20.23 -9.99 8.68
CA LEU A 82 19.92 -9.81 10.11
C LEU A 82 20.87 -10.64 10.99
N LEU A 83 21.07 -11.91 10.67
CA LEU A 83 21.99 -12.76 11.42
C LEU A 83 23.43 -12.25 11.33
N ALA A 84 23.89 -11.86 10.14
CA ALA A 84 25.23 -11.32 9.93
C ALA A 84 25.43 -10.00 10.72
N TYR A 85 24.43 -9.11 10.72
CA TYR A 85 24.44 -7.89 11.50
C TYR A 85 24.53 -8.18 13.00
N LEU A 86 23.71 -9.12 13.52
CA LEU A 86 23.72 -9.49 14.93
C LEU A 86 25.07 -10.07 15.35
N LEU A 87 25.65 -10.96 14.54
CA LEU A 87 26.97 -11.54 14.80
C LEU A 87 28.07 -10.49 14.77
N ALA A 88 28.08 -9.62 13.74
CA ALA A 88 29.07 -8.56 13.60
C ALA A 88 28.98 -7.54 14.75
N GLY A 89 27.76 -7.11 15.11
CA GLY A 89 27.53 -6.19 16.21
C GLY A 89 27.88 -6.80 17.56
N THR A 90 27.50 -8.06 17.81
CA THR A 90 27.89 -8.77 19.03
C THR A 90 29.41 -8.87 19.16
N ALA A 91 30.12 -9.22 18.08
CA ALA A 91 31.58 -9.27 18.08
C ALA A 91 32.20 -7.88 18.33
N ALA A 92 31.70 -6.85 17.65
CA ALA A 92 32.21 -5.48 17.79
C ALA A 92 32.02 -4.94 19.22
N PHE A 93 30.82 -5.08 19.79
CA PHE A 93 30.54 -4.62 21.16
C PHE A 93 31.16 -5.53 22.23
N TYR A 94 31.39 -6.82 21.95
CA TYR A 94 32.16 -7.69 22.85
C TYR A 94 33.60 -7.19 23.01
N LEU A 95 34.22 -6.77 21.91
CA LEU A 95 35.57 -6.20 21.91
C LEU A 95 35.58 -4.80 22.55
N ALA A 96 34.57 -3.97 22.26
CA ALA A 96 34.43 -2.63 22.84
C ALA A 96 33.87 -2.62 24.27
N MET A 97 33.59 -3.77 24.89
CA MET A 97 32.87 -3.85 26.17
C MET A 97 33.62 -3.19 27.33
N ASP A 98 34.96 -3.10 27.26
CA ASP A 98 35.75 -2.41 28.28
C ASP A 98 35.54 -0.89 28.25
N ASP A 99 35.09 -0.35 27.12
CA ASP A 99 34.70 1.05 26.92
C ASP A 99 33.20 1.29 27.19
N MET A 100 32.47 0.30 27.70
CA MET A 100 31.04 0.40 28.02
C MET A 100 30.81 0.53 29.53
N SER A 101 29.85 1.35 29.90
CA SER A 101 29.41 1.56 31.29
C SER A 101 27.96 1.10 31.46
N GLY A 102 27.59 0.67 32.66
CA GLY A 102 26.23 0.26 32.98
C GLY A 102 26.14 -1.08 33.68
N ASP A 103 24.92 -1.60 33.80
CA ASP A 103 24.65 -2.90 34.42
C ASP A 103 25.07 -4.02 33.47
N ARG A 104 25.94 -4.92 33.95
CA ARG A 104 26.53 -6.02 33.17
C ARG A 104 26.23 -7.35 33.85
N SER A 105 24.94 -7.58 34.08
CA SER A 105 24.40 -8.74 34.79
C SER A 105 24.32 -10.01 33.94
N GLY A 106 24.55 -9.91 32.62
CA GLY A 106 24.72 -11.07 31.76
C GLY A 106 26.19 -11.49 31.64
N ASN A 107 26.45 -12.44 30.74
CA ASN A 107 27.82 -12.70 30.31
C ASN A 107 28.21 -11.69 29.22
N ARG A 108 29.51 -11.48 29.03
CA ARG A 108 30.04 -10.46 28.11
C ARG A 108 29.46 -10.54 26.69
N ALA A 109 29.24 -11.75 26.16
CA ALA A 109 28.67 -11.95 24.83
C ALA A 109 27.17 -11.66 24.77
N LEU A 110 26.41 -12.07 25.78
CA LEU A 110 24.98 -11.83 25.87
C LEU A 110 24.67 -10.35 26.03
N ASP A 111 25.47 -9.63 26.82
CA ASP A 111 25.31 -8.20 27.03
C ASP A 111 25.61 -7.41 25.74
N ALA A 112 26.64 -7.81 25.00
CA ALA A 112 26.94 -7.24 23.68
C ALA A 112 25.81 -7.50 22.67
N LEU A 113 25.26 -8.71 22.64
CA LEU A 113 24.11 -9.06 21.80
C LEU A 113 22.88 -8.24 22.20
N TYR A 114 22.58 -8.17 23.51
CA TYR A 114 21.46 -7.40 24.06
C TYR A 114 21.57 -5.93 23.69
N PHE A 115 22.74 -5.31 23.89
CA PHE A 115 22.98 -3.93 23.48
C PHE A 115 22.81 -3.73 21.97
N CYS A 116 23.34 -4.63 21.15
CA CYS A 116 23.19 -4.60 19.70
C CYS A 116 21.71 -4.64 19.29
N VAL A 117 20.92 -5.52 19.93
CA VAL A 117 19.48 -5.64 19.68
C VAL A 117 18.73 -4.38 20.10
N VAL A 118 18.92 -3.92 21.33
CA VAL A 118 18.26 -2.74 21.90
C VAL A 118 18.56 -1.47 21.08
N THR A 119 19.78 -1.38 20.52
CA THR A 119 20.20 -0.29 19.64
C THR A 119 19.56 -0.39 18.26
N MET A 120 19.61 -1.58 17.63
CA MET A 120 19.02 -1.86 16.31
C MET A 120 17.51 -1.60 16.28
N THR A 121 16.80 -2.00 17.34
CA THR A 121 15.35 -1.85 17.45
C THR A 121 14.92 -0.51 18.01
N THR A 122 15.86 0.41 18.20
CA THR A 122 15.64 1.77 18.72
C THR A 122 14.92 1.82 20.07
N VAL A 123 14.97 0.74 20.85
CA VAL A 123 14.40 0.72 22.21
C VAL A 123 15.25 1.59 23.12
N GLY A 124 16.58 1.38 23.12
CA GLY A 124 17.52 2.28 23.80
C GLY A 124 17.33 2.43 25.32
N TYR A 125 17.25 1.33 26.08
CA TYR A 125 17.08 1.37 27.54
C TYR A 125 18.10 2.23 28.31
N GLY A 126 19.32 2.37 27.79
CA GLY A 126 20.38 3.13 28.49
C GLY A 126 20.93 2.46 29.75
N ASP A 127 20.60 1.19 29.99
CA ASP A 127 21.16 0.36 31.06
C ASP A 127 22.60 -0.08 30.76
N ILE A 128 22.96 -0.17 29.49
CA ILE A 128 24.33 -0.28 28.98
C ILE A 128 24.55 0.84 27.97
N VAL A 129 25.60 1.63 28.14
CA VAL A 129 25.92 2.77 27.26
C VAL A 129 27.42 2.85 26.94
N PRO A 130 27.79 3.28 25.72
CA PRO A 130 29.18 3.53 25.37
C PRO A 130 29.73 4.74 26.13
N SER A 131 30.88 4.59 26.79
CA SER A 131 31.52 5.67 27.54
C SER A 131 32.63 6.36 26.74
N SER A 132 33.40 5.62 25.93
CA SER A 132 34.46 6.16 25.07
C SER A 132 33.92 6.76 23.76
N ASP A 133 34.67 7.70 23.17
CA ASP A 133 34.28 8.34 21.90
C ASP A 133 34.27 7.33 20.74
N VAL A 134 35.19 6.36 20.75
CA VAL A 134 35.25 5.29 19.75
C VAL A 134 34.02 4.39 19.86
N ALA A 135 33.63 3.98 21.08
CA ALA A 135 32.44 3.16 21.30
C ALA A 135 31.14 3.89 20.91
N LYS A 136 31.06 5.21 21.14
CA LYS A 136 29.92 6.04 20.71
C LYS A 136 29.81 6.10 19.19
N LEU A 137 30.92 6.36 18.48
CA LEU A 137 30.92 6.38 17.01
C LEU A 137 30.55 5.01 16.43
N LEU A 138 31.06 3.92 17.01
CA LEU A 138 30.68 2.56 16.64
C LEU A 138 29.17 2.33 16.82
N ALA A 139 28.61 2.74 17.98
CA ALA A 139 27.19 2.64 18.24
C ALA A 139 26.35 3.42 17.22
N CYS A 140 26.77 4.61 16.80
CA CYS A 140 26.09 5.38 15.75
C CYS A 140 26.02 4.62 14.42
N VAL A 141 27.13 4.02 13.97
CA VAL A 141 27.17 3.25 12.72
C VAL A 141 26.20 2.06 12.79
N PHE A 142 26.23 1.31 13.88
CA PHE A 142 25.33 0.18 14.08
C PHE A 142 23.87 0.62 14.21
N ALA A 143 23.57 1.75 14.86
CA ALA A 143 22.21 2.27 14.97
C ALA A 143 21.59 2.55 13.58
N PHE A 144 22.29 3.29 12.71
CA PHE A 144 21.77 3.57 11.36
C PHE A 144 21.64 2.31 10.50
N ALA A 145 22.64 1.42 10.54
CA ALA A 145 22.58 0.16 9.82
C ALA A 145 21.44 -0.75 10.32
N GLY A 146 21.23 -0.79 11.63
CA GLY A 146 20.16 -1.54 12.28
C GLY A 146 18.77 -1.06 11.89
N VAL A 147 18.51 0.25 11.95
CA VAL A 147 17.22 0.84 11.54
C VAL A 147 16.91 0.55 10.08
N ALA A 148 17.89 0.71 9.18
CA ALA A 148 17.72 0.40 7.77
C ALA A 148 17.38 -1.10 7.54
N LEU A 149 18.04 -1.99 8.29
CA LEU A 149 17.80 -3.43 8.22
C LEU A 149 16.44 -3.84 8.77
N VAL A 150 16.00 -3.25 9.88
CA VAL A 150 14.65 -3.43 10.44
C VAL A 150 13.59 -2.99 9.43
N GLY A 151 13.79 -1.85 8.76
CA GLY A 151 12.89 -1.38 7.69
C GLY A 151 12.81 -2.37 6.52
N ALA A 152 13.97 -2.86 6.04
CA ALA A 152 14.01 -3.85 4.96
C ALA A 152 13.32 -5.18 5.36
N PHE A 153 13.50 -5.63 6.61
CA PHE A 153 12.84 -6.81 7.13
C PHE A 153 11.33 -6.60 7.23
N LEU A 154 10.89 -5.44 7.74
CA LEU A 154 9.48 -5.08 7.87
C LEU A 154 8.75 -5.14 6.53
N SER A 155 9.33 -4.57 5.47
CA SER A 155 8.72 -4.62 4.13
C SER A 155 8.54 -6.06 3.64
N LYS A 156 9.52 -6.94 3.87
CA LYS A 156 9.43 -8.35 3.47
C LYS A 156 8.51 -9.19 4.36
N ALA A 157 8.45 -8.90 5.65
CA ALA A 157 7.51 -9.51 6.56
C ALA A 157 6.07 -9.14 6.20
N ALA A 158 5.82 -7.87 5.83
CA ALA A 158 4.53 -7.42 5.32
C ALA A 158 4.15 -8.18 4.04
N ASP A 159 5.03 -8.21 3.03
CA ASP A 159 4.82 -8.95 1.77
C ASP A 159 4.44 -10.43 2.05
N TYR A 160 5.21 -11.11 2.91
CA TYR A 160 4.99 -12.51 3.25
C TYR A 160 3.66 -12.77 3.98
N LEU A 161 3.29 -11.90 4.93
CA LEU A 161 2.02 -12.00 5.64
C LEU A 161 0.84 -11.82 4.68
N VAL A 162 0.95 -10.88 3.74
CA VAL A 162 -0.07 -10.69 2.70
C VAL A 162 -0.21 -11.95 1.83
N GLU A 163 0.89 -12.53 1.35
CA GLU A 163 0.87 -13.73 0.51
C GLU A 163 0.22 -14.93 1.25
N LYS A 164 0.50 -15.09 2.54
CA LYS A 164 -0.13 -16.15 3.35
C LYS A 164 -1.60 -15.92 3.60
N GLN A 165 -2.01 -14.68 3.81
CA GLN A 165 -3.43 -14.34 3.95
C GLN A 165 -4.18 -14.58 2.65
N GLU A 166 -3.61 -14.19 1.51
CA GLU A 166 -4.19 -14.48 0.19
C GLU A 166 -4.31 -15.98 -0.07
N ALA A 167 -3.29 -16.78 0.28
CA ALA A 167 -3.34 -18.23 0.12
C ALA A 167 -4.39 -18.91 1.02
N LEU A 168 -4.58 -18.43 2.26
CA LEU A 168 -5.60 -18.94 3.18
C LEU A 168 -7.01 -18.54 2.75
N VAL A 169 -7.19 -17.30 2.31
CA VAL A 169 -8.46 -16.81 1.75
C VAL A 169 -8.80 -17.58 0.47
N PHE A 170 -7.84 -17.76 -0.44
CA PHE A 170 -8.02 -18.54 -1.66
C PHE A 170 -8.42 -20.00 -1.35
N ARG A 171 -7.78 -20.64 -0.36
CA ARG A 171 -8.17 -21.99 0.09
C ARG A 171 -9.57 -22.01 0.71
N ALA A 172 -9.94 -21.01 1.51
CA ALA A 172 -11.28 -20.93 2.10
C ALA A 172 -12.37 -20.72 1.04
N VAL A 173 -12.11 -19.92 0.00
CA VAL A 173 -13.01 -19.70 -1.14
C VAL A 173 -13.21 -20.99 -1.94
N HIS A 174 -12.12 -21.72 -2.24
CA HIS A 174 -12.20 -22.99 -2.97
C HIS A 174 -12.87 -24.11 -2.16
N LEU A 175 -12.65 -24.18 -0.85
CA LEU A 175 -13.28 -25.19 0.01
C LEU A 175 -14.80 -24.97 0.16
N ASN A 176 -15.26 -23.72 0.15
CA ASN A 176 -16.68 -23.37 0.33
C ASN A 176 -17.47 -23.19 -0.97
N HIS A 177 -16.92 -23.51 -2.16
CA HIS A 177 -17.61 -23.28 -3.46
C HIS A 177 -18.21 -21.86 -3.55
N ALA A 178 -17.48 -20.85 -3.06
CA ALA A 178 -17.92 -19.46 -3.14
C ALA A 178 -17.63 -18.91 -4.55
N ASP A 179 -18.35 -19.43 -5.54
CA ASP A 179 -18.36 -18.92 -6.93
C ASP A 179 -19.20 -17.62 -7.05
N ASP A 180 -19.73 -17.08 -5.95
CA ASP A 180 -20.50 -15.84 -5.96
C ASP A 180 -19.56 -14.61 -6.05
N PRO A 181 -19.60 -13.82 -7.15
CA PRO A 181 -18.78 -12.62 -7.31
C PRO A 181 -19.01 -11.56 -6.23
N LYS A 182 -20.14 -11.59 -5.51
CA LYS A 182 -20.36 -10.70 -4.35
C LYS A 182 -19.42 -11.05 -3.19
N SER A 183 -19.20 -12.33 -2.93
CA SER A 183 -18.34 -12.80 -1.84
C SER A 183 -16.87 -12.39 -2.04
N LEU A 184 -16.38 -12.44 -3.29
CA LEU A 184 -15.04 -12.00 -3.65
C LEU A 184 -14.86 -10.49 -3.42
N ARG A 185 -15.87 -9.70 -3.80
CA ARG A 185 -15.84 -8.24 -3.67
C ARG A 185 -15.89 -7.78 -2.21
N ASP A 186 -16.67 -8.47 -1.38
CA ASP A 186 -16.69 -8.24 0.08
C ASP A 186 -15.38 -8.65 0.75
N MET A 187 -14.72 -9.69 0.25
CA MET A 187 -13.41 -10.13 0.70
C MET A 187 -12.32 -9.09 0.38
N GLU A 188 -12.30 -8.59 -0.86
CA GLU A 188 -11.39 -7.51 -1.29
C GLU A 188 -11.61 -6.24 -0.45
N ALA A 189 -12.87 -5.87 -0.21
CA ALA A 189 -13.20 -4.68 0.57
C ALA A 189 -12.75 -4.76 2.04
N ASN A 190 -12.64 -5.97 2.60
CA ASN A 190 -12.24 -6.22 3.99
C ASN A 190 -10.80 -6.72 4.15
N LYS A 191 -10.04 -6.90 3.06
CA LYS A 191 -8.66 -7.41 3.08
C LYS A 191 -7.77 -6.66 4.07
N VAL A 192 -7.77 -5.33 4.02
CA VAL A 192 -6.95 -4.48 4.90
C VAL A 192 -7.38 -4.59 6.37
N ARG A 193 -8.67 -4.81 6.64
CA ARG A 193 -9.18 -5.04 8.01
C ARG A 193 -8.66 -6.37 8.57
N TYR A 194 -8.66 -7.44 7.77
CA TYR A 194 -8.09 -8.72 8.18
C TYR A 194 -6.58 -8.63 8.47
N LYS A 195 -5.81 -7.89 7.65
CA LYS A 195 -4.40 -7.57 7.96
C LYS A 195 -4.27 -6.94 9.35
N LEU A 196 -5.04 -5.90 9.62
CA LEU A 196 -5.02 -5.20 10.92
C LEU A 196 -5.42 -6.11 12.08
N TYR A 197 -6.46 -6.94 11.94
CA TYR A 197 -6.87 -7.90 12.97
C TYR A 197 -5.77 -8.93 13.27
N THR A 198 -5.10 -9.47 12.24
CA THR A 198 -3.99 -10.40 12.46
C THR A 198 -2.82 -9.74 13.19
N ALA A 199 -2.43 -8.52 12.82
CA ALA A 199 -1.37 -7.79 13.51
C ALA A 199 -1.76 -7.44 14.96
N THR A 200 -3.03 -7.11 15.21
CA THR A 200 -3.55 -6.83 16.56
C THR A 200 -3.51 -8.09 17.43
N GLY A 201 -3.88 -9.25 16.89
CA GLY A 201 -3.76 -10.54 17.59
C GLY A 201 -2.31 -10.89 17.92
N LEU A 202 -1.38 -10.72 16.97
CA LEU A 202 0.06 -10.92 17.21
C LEU A 202 0.61 -9.98 18.28
N LEU A 203 0.21 -8.70 18.24
CA LEU A 203 0.61 -7.71 19.24
C LEU A 203 0.14 -8.10 20.64
N ALA A 204 -1.12 -8.54 20.78
CA ALA A 204 -1.64 -9.00 22.06
C ALA A 204 -0.87 -10.22 22.62
N VAL A 205 -0.50 -11.17 21.77
CA VAL A 205 0.33 -12.33 22.16
C VAL A 205 1.71 -11.89 22.62
N VAL A 206 2.35 -10.97 21.90
CA VAL A 206 3.67 -10.43 22.26
C VAL A 206 3.60 -9.72 23.62
N LEU A 207 2.60 -8.85 23.84
CA LEU A 207 2.43 -8.14 25.11
C LEU A 207 2.20 -9.11 26.28
N ALA A 208 1.33 -10.11 26.09
CA ALA A 208 1.05 -11.12 27.12
C ALA A 208 2.28 -11.97 27.44
N SER A 209 3.04 -12.39 26.42
CA SER A 209 4.26 -13.17 26.60
C SER A 209 5.34 -12.42 27.36
N GLY A 210 5.57 -11.14 27.04
CA GLY A 210 6.52 -10.28 27.75
C GLY A 210 6.11 -10.04 29.20
N MET A 211 4.82 -9.78 29.44
CA MET A 211 4.30 -9.57 30.79
C MET A 211 4.45 -10.82 31.65
N ALA A 212 4.05 -11.98 31.13
CA ALA A 212 4.18 -13.25 31.84
C ALA A 212 5.64 -13.58 32.18
N PHE A 213 6.57 -13.29 31.26
CA PHE A 213 7.99 -13.49 31.48
C PHE A 213 8.54 -12.56 32.58
N LEU A 214 8.30 -11.25 32.49
CA LEU A 214 8.79 -10.28 33.48
C LEU A 214 8.23 -10.53 34.89
N MET A 215 6.98 -10.96 35.00
CA MET A 215 6.40 -11.30 36.31
C MET A 215 7.01 -12.57 36.92
N LYS A 216 7.28 -13.60 36.11
CA LYS A 216 7.75 -14.90 36.62
C LYS A 216 9.27 -14.96 36.80
N VAL A 217 10.03 -14.32 35.92
CA VAL A 217 11.49 -14.43 35.86
C VAL A 217 12.18 -13.24 36.52
N GLU A 218 11.73 -12.02 36.21
CA GLU A 218 12.28 -10.79 36.83
C GLU A 218 11.56 -10.43 38.15
N GLY A 219 10.50 -11.16 38.52
CA GLY A 219 9.74 -10.91 39.76
C GLY A 219 9.04 -9.56 39.81
N MET A 220 8.81 -8.92 38.65
CA MET A 220 8.21 -7.60 38.58
C MET A 220 6.73 -7.61 38.99
N ARG A 221 6.29 -6.56 39.68
CA ARG A 221 4.85 -6.33 39.94
C ARG A 221 4.11 -6.17 38.62
N LEU A 222 2.83 -6.56 38.57
CA LEU A 222 2.01 -6.55 37.35
C LEU A 222 2.04 -5.21 36.60
N VAL A 223 1.90 -4.09 37.32
CA VAL A 223 1.91 -2.76 36.70
C VAL A 223 3.29 -2.40 36.14
N ASP A 224 4.36 -2.70 36.87
CA ASP A 224 5.72 -2.43 36.43
C ASP A 224 6.09 -3.28 35.20
N ALA A 225 5.65 -4.55 35.19
CA ALA A 225 5.82 -5.45 34.05
C ALA A 225 5.03 -4.96 32.82
N PHE A 226 3.78 -4.55 32.99
CA PHE A 226 2.97 -3.99 31.92
C PHE A 226 3.60 -2.72 31.34
N TYR A 227 4.01 -1.81 32.22
CA TYR A 227 4.67 -0.56 31.84
C TYR A 227 5.97 -0.82 31.07
N CYS A 228 6.83 -1.71 31.57
CA CYS A 228 8.08 -2.10 30.90
C CYS A 228 7.82 -2.70 29.52
N VAL A 229 6.87 -3.64 29.41
CA VAL A 229 6.48 -4.24 28.12
C VAL A 229 5.99 -3.18 27.15
N CYS A 230 5.08 -2.30 27.57
CA CYS A 230 4.59 -1.21 26.73
C CYS A 230 5.72 -0.30 26.27
N ALA A 231 6.61 0.13 27.18
CA ALA A 231 7.76 0.96 26.85
C ALA A 231 8.74 0.26 25.89
N THR A 232 8.90 -1.06 26.00
CA THR A 232 9.75 -1.84 25.09
C THR A 232 9.13 -1.95 23.71
N VAL A 233 7.88 -2.43 23.65
CA VAL A 233 7.21 -2.74 22.39
C VAL A 233 6.97 -1.47 21.58
N THR A 234 6.70 -0.34 22.23
CA THR A 234 6.57 0.97 21.56
C THR A 234 7.90 1.66 21.29
N THR A 235 9.04 1.03 21.61
CA THR A 235 10.39 1.58 21.42
C THR A 235 10.63 2.89 22.18
N LEU A 236 9.92 3.14 23.28
CA LEU A 236 10.17 4.27 24.18
C LEU A 236 11.42 4.05 25.03
N GLY A 237 11.52 2.85 25.63
CA GLY A 237 12.68 2.39 26.40
C GLY A 237 13.23 3.37 27.45
N TYR A 238 12.38 3.86 28.36
CA TYR A 238 12.78 4.81 29.40
C TYR A 238 13.95 4.38 30.30
N GLY A 239 14.23 3.07 30.41
CA GLY A 239 15.39 2.55 31.15
C GLY A 239 15.20 2.40 32.65
N ASP A 240 14.10 2.90 33.21
CA ASP A 240 13.80 2.83 34.65
C ASP A 240 13.44 1.41 35.11
N ARG A 241 12.93 0.58 34.20
CA ARG A 241 12.77 -0.87 34.34
C ARG A 241 13.30 -1.54 33.09
N SER A 242 14.18 -2.53 33.25
CA SER A 242 14.76 -3.30 32.14
C SER A 242 15.03 -4.75 32.55
N PHE A 243 15.57 -5.53 31.62
CA PHE A 243 15.91 -6.93 31.81
C PHE A 243 17.23 -7.06 32.56
N SER A 244 17.13 -7.23 33.88
CA SER A 244 18.29 -7.23 34.77
C SER A 244 18.87 -8.61 35.02
N SER A 245 18.11 -9.70 34.82
CA SER A 245 18.64 -11.05 35.01
C SER A 245 19.34 -11.56 33.74
N THR A 246 20.29 -12.49 33.89
CA THR A 246 20.93 -13.16 32.75
C THR A 246 19.90 -13.86 31.85
N ALA A 247 18.89 -14.51 32.45
CA ALA A 247 17.79 -15.13 31.71
C ALA A 247 16.92 -14.09 30.99
N GLY A 248 16.68 -12.95 31.64
CA GLY A 248 15.96 -11.83 31.06
C GLY A 248 16.64 -11.23 29.85
N ARG A 249 17.96 -11.05 29.88
CA ARG A 249 18.72 -10.56 28.72
C ARG A 249 18.67 -11.52 27.53
N ALA A 250 18.75 -12.82 27.79
CA ALA A 250 18.61 -13.84 26.75
C ALA A 250 17.21 -13.83 26.12
N PHE A 251 16.16 -13.73 26.95
CA PHE A 251 14.80 -13.57 26.46
C PHE A 251 14.62 -12.27 25.67
N ALA A 252 15.09 -11.15 26.20
CA ALA A 252 14.98 -9.83 25.59
C ALA A 252 15.66 -9.77 24.22
N ALA A 253 16.84 -10.37 24.05
CA ALA A 253 17.55 -10.38 22.78
C ALA A 253 16.72 -10.97 21.63
N ALA A 254 15.91 -12.00 21.88
CA ALA A 254 15.01 -12.57 20.87
C ALA A 254 13.65 -11.85 20.83
N TRP A 255 13.07 -11.60 22.01
CA TRP A 255 11.71 -11.08 22.15
C TRP A 255 11.59 -9.64 21.64
N ILE A 256 12.59 -8.79 21.88
CA ILE A 256 12.58 -7.39 21.42
C ILE A 256 12.56 -7.31 19.89
N ILE A 257 13.33 -8.14 19.19
CA ILE A 257 13.32 -8.18 17.71
C ILE A 257 11.90 -8.49 17.22
N VAL A 258 11.29 -9.55 17.77
CA VAL A 258 9.95 -9.97 17.36
C VAL A 258 8.91 -8.90 17.70
N SER A 259 8.98 -8.31 18.90
CA SER A 259 8.00 -7.34 19.36
C SER A 259 8.05 -6.03 18.59
N THR A 260 9.25 -5.52 18.30
CA THR A 260 9.45 -4.32 17.48
C THR A 260 8.93 -4.53 16.05
N LEU A 261 9.16 -5.70 15.46
CA LEU A 261 8.63 -6.02 14.13
C LEU A 261 7.10 -6.10 14.13
N VAL A 262 6.50 -6.71 15.16
CA VAL A 262 5.04 -6.83 15.27
C VAL A 262 4.38 -5.46 15.47
N VAL A 263 4.92 -4.58 16.32
CA VAL A 263 4.37 -3.23 16.50
C VAL A 263 4.48 -2.42 15.20
N ALA A 264 5.59 -2.55 14.48
CA ALA A 264 5.81 -1.82 13.24
C ALA A 264 4.83 -2.28 12.15
N LEU A 265 4.55 -3.59 12.07
CA LEU A 265 3.49 -4.13 11.21
C LEU A 265 2.10 -3.62 11.58
N PHE A 266 1.79 -3.52 12.88
CA PHE A 266 0.53 -2.95 13.34
C PHE A 266 0.35 -1.51 12.86
N PHE A 267 1.35 -0.65 13.04
CA PHE A 267 1.29 0.74 12.55
C PHE A 267 1.25 0.83 11.03
N LEU A 268 1.98 -0.03 10.32
CA LEU A 268 1.95 -0.08 8.86
C LEU A 268 0.54 -0.40 8.33
N TYR A 269 -0.14 -1.40 8.89
CA TYR A 269 -1.51 -1.74 8.49
C TYR A 269 -2.55 -0.73 8.98
N ALA A 270 -2.34 -0.09 10.13
CA ALA A 270 -3.18 1.01 10.57
C ALA A 270 -3.09 2.20 9.59
N ALA A 271 -1.88 2.52 9.12
CA ALA A 271 -1.65 3.54 8.10
C ALA A 271 -2.26 3.15 6.74
N GLU A 272 -2.12 1.89 6.31
CA GLU A 272 -2.75 1.36 5.09
C GLU A 272 -4.28 1.52 5.16
N LEU A 273 -4.90 1.18 6.29
CA LEU A 273 -6.35 1.34 6.50
C LEU A 273 -6.78 2.81 6.48
N ALA A 274 -6.00 3.70 7.09
CA ALA A 274 -6.29 5.13 7.09
C ALA A 274 -6.17 5.73 5.67
N ALA A 275 -5.15 5.33 4.92
CA ALA A 275 -4.95 5.73 3.53
C ALA A 275 -6.09 5.24 2.64
N GLU A 276 -6.51 3.97 2.80
CA GLU A 276 -7.61 3.41 2.05
C GLU A 276 -8.94 4.11 2.35
N ARG A 277 -9.24 4.43 3.62
CA ARG A 277 -10.43 5.21 3.99
C ARG A 277 -10.43 6.57 3.32
N ARG A 278 -9.30 7.29 3.38
CA ARG A 278 -9.15 8.60 2.74
C ARG A 278 -9.34 8.52 1.22
N GLN A 279 -8.80 7.49 0.57
CA GLN A 279 -8.98 7.27 -0.87
C GLN A 279 -10.45 6.96 -1.22
N ARG A 280 -11.13 6.13 -0.43
CA ARG A 280 -12.56 5.81 -0.64
C ARG A 280 -13.45 7.03 -0.43
N GLU A 281 -13.18 7.85 0.58
CA GLU A 281 -13.91 9.09 0.85
C GLU A 281 -13.72 10.11 -0.28
N LEU A 282 -12.48 10.30 -0.75
CA LEU A 282 -12.19 11.14 -1.92
C LEU A 282 -12.95 10.63 -3.15
N ALA A 283 -12.86 9.33 -3.44
CA ALA A 283 -13.54 8.75 -4.59
C ALA A 283 -15.06 8.92 -4.52
N HIS A 284 -15.65 8.65 -3.37
CA HIS A 284 -17.08 8.85 -3.15
C HIS A 284 -17.47 10.33 -3.33
N TRP A 285 -16.67 11.26 -2.78
CA TRP A 285 -16.90 12.68 -2.93
C TRP A 285 -16.83 13.14 -4.41
N VAL A 286 -15.81 12.72 -5.17
CA VAL A 286 -15.66 13.07 -6.60
C VAL A 286 -16.83 12.53 -7.44
N LEU A 287 -17.32 11.33 -7.10
CA LEU A 287 -18.41 10.66 -7.83
C LEU A 287 -19.81 11.17 -7.48
N THR A 288 -20.00 11.69 -6.26
CA THR A 288 -21.33 12.13 -5.78
C THR A 288 -21.52 13.64 -5.79
N ARG A 289 -20.43 14.42 -5.81
CA ARG A 289 -20.49 15.88 -5.95
C ARG A 289 -21.10 16.26 -7.30
N ARG A 290 -21.89 17.34 -7.31
CA ARG A 290 -22.43 17.93 -8.54
C ARG A 290 -21.33 18.63 -9.34
N THR A 291 -21.25 18.34 -10.64
CA THR A 291 -20.40 19.05 -11.59
C THR A 291 -20.88 20.50 -11.77
N THR A 292 -19.97 21.45 -11.70
CA THR A 292 -20.20 22.89 -11.91
C THR A 292 -19.77 23.33 -13.32
N SER A 293 -20.11 24.55 -13.73
CA SER A 293 -19.65 25.11 -15.01
C SER A 293 -18.13 25.25 -15.06
N MET A 294 -17.50 25.68 -13.95
CA MET A 294 -16.04 25.76 -13.85
C MET A 294 -15.37 24.38 -14.02
N ASP A 295 -16.01 23.32 -13.51
CA ASP A 295 -15.49 21.95 -13.69
C ASP A 295 -15.59 21.50 -15.16
N LEU A 296 -16.57 22.00 -15.92
CA LEU A 296 -16.68 21.72 -17.36
C LEU A 296 -15.66 22.51 -18.16
N GLU A 297 -15.46 23.79 -17.85
CA GLU A 297 -14.41 24.61 -18.46
C GLU A 297 -13.01 24.04 -18.19
N ALA A 298 -12.77 23.46 -17.02
CA ALA A 298 -11.51 22.80 -16.70
C ALA A 298 -11.37 21.39 -17.31
N ALA A 299 -12.46 20.79 -17.78
CA ALA A 299 -12.48 19.50 -18.45
C ALA A 299 -12.36 19.62 -19.97
N ASP A 300 -12.69 20.78 -20.54
CA ASP A 300 -12.52 21.14 -21.95
C ASP A 300 -11.02 21.23 -22.29
N LEU A 301 -10.49 20.18 -22.94
CA LEU A 301 -9.06 20.07 -23.24
C LEU A 301 -8.72 20.67 -24.61
N ASP A 302 -9.67 20.65 -25.55
CA ASP A 302 -9.50 21.15 -26.92
C ASP A 302 -9.96 22.61 -27.12
N GLY A 303 -10.65 23.18 -26.14
CA GLY A 303 -11.10 24.58 -26.13
C GLY A 303 -12.35 24.83 -26.99
N ASP A 304 -13.12 23.80 -27.35
CA ASP A 304 -14.31 23.92 -28.20
C ASP A 304 -15.58 24.38 -27.45
N HIS A 305 -15.45 24.65 -26.13
CA HIS A 305 -16.53 25.01 -25.21
C HIS A 305 -17.59 23.91 -25.04
N ARG A 306 -17.24 22.67 -25.34
CA ARG A 306 -18.02 21.46 -25.07
C ARG A 306 -17.10 20.49 -24.33
N VAL A 307 -17.71 19.46 -23.74
CA VAL A 307 -16.96 18.42 -23.03
C VAL A 307 -17.46 17.08 -23.52
N SER A 308 -16.57 16.34 -24.18
CA SER A 308 -16.79 14.98 -24.61
C SER A 308 -16.83 14.01 -23.43
N ALA A 309 -17.32 12.79 -23.66
CA ALA A 309 -17.33 11.76 -22.62
C ALA A 309 -15.91 11.35 -22.18
N ALA A 310 -14.92 11.45 -23.08
CA ALA A 310 -13.52 11.13 -22.81
C ALA A 310 -12.88 12.21 -21.94
N GLU A 311 -13.04 13.48 -22.30
CA GLU A 311 -12.59 14.64 -21.52
C GLU A 311 -13.19 14.66 -20.11
N PHE A 312 -14.50 14.42 -20.00
CA PHE A 312 -15.14 14.33 -18.69
C PHE A 312 -14.58 13.17 -17.84
N ALA A 313 -14.28 12.03 -18.47
CA ALA A 313 -13.68 10.90 -17.76
C ALA A 313 -12.23 11.20 -17.34
N LEU A 314 -11.41 11.80 -18.20
CA LEU A 314 -10.05 12.24 -17.89
C LEU A 314 -10.04 13.26 -16.75
N TYR A 315 -10.93 14.25 -16.80
CA TYR A 315 -11.11 15.21 -15.71
C TYR A 315 -11.46 14.52 -14.39
N LYS A 316 -12.40 13.55 -14.40
CA LYS A 316 -12.74 12.79 -13.20
C LYS A 316 -11.60 11.93 -12.69
N LEU A 317 -10.80 11.33 -13.58
CA LEU A 317 -9.60 10.58 -13.19
C LEU A 317 -8.52 11.50 -12.58
N LYS A 318 -8.39 12.72 -13.10
CA LYS A 318 -7.51 13.76 -12.54
C LYS A 318 -7.98 14.20 -11.15
N GLU A 319 -9.28 14.47 -10.96
CA GLU A 319 -9.85 14.77 -9.62
C GLU A 319 -9.66 13.62 -8.62
N LEU A 320 -9.68 12.37 -9.10
CA LEU A 320 -9.38 11.19 -8.29
C LEU A 320 -7.90 11.02 -7.98
N GLY A 321 -7.02 11.86 -8.54
CA GLY A 321 -5.57 11.76 -8.43
C GLY A 321 -5.00 10.48 -9.06
N LYS A 322 -5.69 9.94 -10.08
CA LYS A 322 -5.27 8.72 -10.81
C LYS A 322 -4.37 9.01 -12.00
N ILE A 323 -4.43 10.24 -12.50
CA ILE A 323 -3.62 10.74 -13.60
C ILE A 323 -3.25 12.19 -13.27
N SER A 324 -2.02 12.61 -13.55
CA SER A 324 -1.60 14.00 -13.38
C SER A 324 -1.90 14.84 -14.62
N GLN A 325 -1.80 16.17 -14.52
CA GLN A 325 -2.00 17.03 -15.69
C GLN A 325 -0.86 16.87 -16.70
N GLU A 326 0.36 16.63 -16.20
CA GLU A 326 1.55 16.40 -17.00
C GLU A 326 1.41 15.10 -17.80
N GLU A 327 0.96 14.01 -17.17
CA GLU A 327 0.68 12.75 -17.87
C GLU A 327 -0.39 12.92 -18.97
N ILE A 328 -1.46 13.69 -18.70
CA ILE A 328 -2.46 14.00 -19.74
C ILE A 328 -1.82 14.76 -20.89
N ALA A 329 -0.98 15.76 -20.61
CA ALA A 329 -0.32 16.56 -21.64
C ALA A 329 0.64 15.72 -22.50
N GLU A 330 1.44 14.84 -21.88
CA GLU A 330 2.31 13.90 -22.60
C GLU A 330 1.52 12.98 -23.53
N PHE A 331 0.37 12.45 -23.08
CA PHE A 331 -0.48 11.60 -23.93
C PHE A 331 -1.12 12.36 -25.09
N LEU A 332 -1.45 13.64 -24.89
CA LEU A 332 -1.99 14.48 -25.96
C LEU A 332 -0.89 14.91 -26.95
N GLU A 333 0.33 15.18 -26.50
CA GLU A 333 1.46 15.47 -27.37
C GLU A 333 1.81 14.25 -28.25
N GLU A 334 1.85 13.05 -27.66
CA GLU A 334 2.02 11.80 -28.43
C GLU A 334 0.89 11.60 -29.43
N PHE A 335 -0.35 11.92 -29.04
CA PHE A 335 -1.49 11.84 -29.95
C PHE A 335 -1.34 12.80 -31.14
N ASP A 336 -0.94 14.05 -30.89
CA ASP A 336 -0.75 15.08 -31.92
C ASP A 336 0.40 14.75 -32.88
N GLU A 337 1.48 14.12 -32.39
CA GLU A 337 2.56 13.62 -33.23
C GLU A 337 2.11 12.48 -34.15
N LEU A 338 1.22 11.62 -33.66
CA LEU A 338 0.67 10.49 -34.42
C LEU A 338 -0.44 10.92 -35.39
N ASP A 339 -1.17 12.00 -35.12
CA ASP A 339 -2.28 12.51 -35.93
C ASP A 339 -1.78 13.39 -37.10
N VAL A 340 -1.06 12.78 -38.04
CA VAL A 340 -0.41 13.46 -39.16
C VAL A 340 -1.39 14.25 -40.04
N ASP A 341 -2.63 13.76 -40.18
CA ASP A 341 -3.67 14.42 -40.96
C ASP A 341 -4.46 15.48 -40.18
N HIS A 342 -4.15 15.65 -38.89
CA HIS A 342 -4.81 16.56 -37.95
C HIS A 342 -6.33 16.40 -37.94
N SER A 343 -6.81 15.15 -38.11
CA SER A 343 -8.24 14.85 -38.13
C SER A 343 -8.88 14.84 -36.75
N GLY A 344 -8.06 14.86 -35.68
CA GLY A 344 -8.50 14.64 -34.30
C GLY A 344 -8.82 13.17 -34.02
N THR A 345 -8.43 12.25 -34.91
CA THR A 345 -8.63 10.80 -34.76
C THR A 345 -7.49 10.01 -35.36
N LEU A 346 -6.89 9.09 -34.60
CA LEU A 346 -5.84 8.22 -35.17
C LEU A 346 -6.43 7.14 -36.08
N SER A 347 -5.99 7.12 -37.34
CA SER A 347 -6.27 6.06 -38.30
C SER A 347 -5.04 5.19 -38.56
N SER A 348 -5.25 4.05 -39.23
CA SER A 348 -4.13 3.18 -39.64
C SER A 348 -3.17 3.85 -40.63
N HIS A 349 -3.65 4.87 -41.36
CA HIS A 349 -2.81 5.66 -42.25
C HIS A 349 -1.85 6.54 -41.46
N ASP A 350 -2.32 7.22 -40.42
CA ASP A 350 -1.51 8.16 -39.64
C ASP A 350 -0.38 7.43 -38.91
N LEU A 351 -0.67 6.26 -38.35
CA LEU A 351 0.35 5.39 -37.76
C LEU A 351 1.41 4.93 -38.78
N ALA A 352 1.00 4.61 -40.02
CA ALA A 352 1.93 4.17 -41.06
C ALA A 352 2.85 5.30 -41.54
N VAL A 353 2.40 6.55 -41.45
CA VAL A 353 3.16 7.74 -41.86
C VAL A 353 4.02 8.27 -40.72
N ALA A 354 3.51 8.28 -39.48
CA ALA A 354 4.23 8.73 -38.29
C ALA A 354 5.32 7.73 -37.85
N GLN A 355 5.13 6.43 -38.10
CA GLN A 355 6.08 5.37 -37.76
C GLN A 355 6.51 4.55 -39.00
N PRO A 356 7.29 5.15 -39.92
CA PRO A 356 7.87 4.39 -41.02
C PRO A 356 8.92 3.43 -40.45
N GLY A 357 8.63 2.13 -40.54
CA GLY A 357 9.41 1.06 -39.89
C GLY A 357 10.84 0.87 -40.36
#